data_AF-A0ABD6IR63-F1
#
_entry.id   AF-A0ABD6IR63-F1
#
_cell.length_a   1.000
_cell.length_b   1.000
_cell.length_c   1.000
_cell.angle_alpha   90.00
_cell.angle_beta   90.00
_cell.angle_gamma   90.00
#
_symmetry.space_group_name_H-M   'P 1'
#
loop_
_entity.id
_entity.type
_entity.pdbx_description
1 polymer ?
#
loop_
_entity_poly.entity_id
_entity_poly.type
_entity_poly.pdbx_seq_one_letter_code
_entity_poly.pdbx_strand_id
1 'polypeptide(L)'
;RLISRIRSTLGAEVGVRTLFATPTPAGLSAELRTGDVRTRPALAPAAQRPAQIPLSYAQQRLWFLREWDESGVTYNVPLAVRLRGPLDAVAIEAALNDVVLRHEALRTLFP
;
A
#
# COMPACT_ATOMS: atom_id res chain seq x y z
N ARG A 1 11.13 -6.72 -0.38
CA ARG A 1 10.97 -7.96 -1.18
C ARG A 1 11.39 -9.22 -0.41
N LEU A 2 12.59 -9.27 0.18
CA LEU A 2 13.07 -10.46 0.91
C LEU A 2 12.15 -10.92 2.05
N ILE A 3 11.77 -10.05 3.00
CA ILE A 3 10.87 -10.38 4.12
C ILE A 3 9.55 -10.97 3.61
N SER A 4 8.94 -10.33 2.61
CA SER A 4 7.70 -10.85 2.00
C SER A 4 7.89 -12.24 1.41
N ARG A 5 9.06 -12.53 0.82
CA ARG A 5 9.36 -13.82 0.21
C ARG A 5 9.57 -14.89 1.27
N ILE A 6 10.36 -14.60 2.31
CA ILE A 6 10.54 -15.45 3.50
C ILE A 6 9.19 -15.87 4.07
N ARG A 7 8.28 -14.91 4.27
CA ARG A 7 6.92 -15.19 4.74
C ARG A 7 6.16 -16.13 3.80
N SER A 8 6.13 -15.83 2.50
CA SER A 8 5.37 -16.62 1.54
C SER A 8 5.93 -18.02 1.29
N THR A 9 7.23 -18.23 1.43
CA THR A 9 7.89 -19.51 1.10
C THR A 9 8.16 -20.37 2.32
N LEU A 10 8.44 -19.75 3.48
CA LEU A 10 8.83 -20.45 4.71
C LEU A 10 7.76 -20.36 5.81
N GLY A 11 6.69 -19.59 5.61
CA GLY A 11 5.65 -19.40 6.62
C GLY A 11 6.13 -18.66 7.88
N ALA A 12 7.27 -17.97 7.80
CA ALA A 12 7.91 -17.32 8.95
C ALA A 12 7.94 -15.79 8.79
N GLU A 13 7.75 -15.08 9.89
CA GLU A 13 7.82 -13.61 9.94
C GLU A 13 9.22 -13.16 10.36
N VAL A 14 9.75 -12.15 9.68
CA VAL A 14 11.04 -11.51 10.01
C VAL A 14 10.84 -10.01 10.08
N GLY A 15 11.12 -9.44 11.24
CA GLY A 15 11.09 -7.98 11.41
C GLY A 15 12.17 -7.31 10.57
N VAL A 16 11.88 -6.09 10.09
CA VAL A 16 12.86 -5.27 9.35
C VAL A 16 14.14 -5.07 10.19
N ARG A 17 13.99 -4.83 11.49
CA ARG A 17 15.12 -4.72 12.42
C ARG A 17 15.98 -5.99 12.44
N THR A 18 15.37 -7.15 12.57
CA THR A 18 16.08 -8.45 12.58
C THR A 18 16.85 -8.66 11.29
N LEU A 19 16.26 -8.32 10.14
CA LEU A 19 16.93 -8.42 8.85
C LEU A 19 18.25 -7.63 8.81
N PHE A 20 18.27 -6.44 9.39
CA PHE A 20 19.48 -5.60 9.42
C PHE A 20 20.43 -5.93 10.58
N ALA A 21 19.93 -6.52 11.66
CA ALA A 21 20.75 -6.96 12.78
C ALA A 21 21.55 -8.23 12.44
N THR A 22 20.99 -9.12 11.62
CA THR A 22 21.63 -10.36 11.15
C THR A 22 21.60 -10.46 9.62
N PRO A 23 22.36 -9.62 8.89
CA PRO A 23 22.24 -9.50 7.43
C PRO A 23 22.94 -10.63 6.66
N THR A 24 22.92 -11.87 7.17
CA THR A 24 23.48 -13.04 6.52
C THR A 24 22.47 -14.18 6.51
N PRO A 25 22.49 -15.07 5.48
CA PRO A 25 21.61 -16.24 5.46
C PRO A 25 21.77 -17.12 6.71
N ALA A 26 23.00 -17.32 7.18
CA ALA A 26 23.28 -18.10 8.38
C ALA A 26 22.66 -17.46 9.64
N GLY A 27 22.83 -16.15 9.83
CA GLY A 27 22.25 -15.41 10.94
C GLY A 27 20.73 -15.42 10.92
N LEU A 28 20.11 -15.13 9.77
CA LEU A 28 18.64 -15.20 9.62
C LEU A 28 18.10 -16.59 9.87
N SER A 29 18.80 -17.63 9.42
CA SER A 29 18.37 -19.02 9.67
C SER A 29 18.37 -19.38 11.15
N ALA A 30 19.26 -18.79 11.95
CA ALA A 30 19.33 -19.01 13.38
C ALA A 30 18.16 -18.31 14.10
N GLU A 31 17.90 -17.04 13.74
CA GLU A 31 16.76 -16.26 14.25
C GLU A 31 15.41 -16.90 13.89
N LEU A 32 15.28 -17.43 12.68
CA LEU A 32 14.07 -18.12 12.24
C LEU A 32 13.79 -19.43 12.99
N ARG A 33 14.82 -20.07 13.56
CA ARG A 33 14.69 -21.30 14.36
C ARG A 33 14.25 -21.03 15.79
N THR A 34 14.57 -19.86 16.34
CA THR A 34 14.26 -19.46 17.72
C THR A 34 13.01 -18.60 17.82
N GLY A 35 12.59 -17.97 16.72
CA GLY A 35 11.45 -17.07 16.65
C GLY A 35 10.11 -17.78 16.79
N ASP A 36 9.28 -17.26 17.69
CA ASP A 36 7.86 -17.58 17.80
C ASP A 36 7.14 -17.19 16.49
N VAL A 37 6.55 -18.17 15.80
CA VAL A 37 5.88 -18.01 14.50
C VAL A 37 4.53 -17.33 14.71
N ARG A 38 4.54 -16.07 15.15
CA ARG A 38 3.35 -15.21 15.11
C ARG A 38 3.19 -14.69 13.70
N THR A 39 2.73 -15.56 12.82
CA THR A 39 2.30 -15.16 11.47
C THR A 39 1.15 -14.19 11.58
N ARG A 40 1.34 -12.97 11.04
CA ARG A 40 0.22 -12.06 10.83
C ARG A 40 -0.76 -12.77 9.89
N PRO A 41 -2.08 -12.76 10.18
CA PRO A 41 -3.04 -13.38 9.28
C PRO A 41 -2.91 -12.77 7.88
N ALA A 42 -3.02 -13.64 6.87
CA ALA A 42 -2.99 -13.21 5.49
C ALA A 42 -4.14 -12.22 5.23
N LEU A 43 -3.89 -11.24 4.37
CA LEU A 43 -4.97 -10.39 3.89
C LEU A 43 -5.92 -11.26 3.06
N ALA A 44 -7.14 -11.38 3.54
CA ALA A 44 -8.23 -12.05 2.84
C ALA A 44 -9.25 -11.00 2.39
N PRO A 45 -9.98 -11.24 1.30
CA PRO A 45 -11.18 -10.47 0.98
C PRO A 45 -12.12 -10.44 2.19
N ALA A 46 -12.71 -9.27 2.47
CA ALA A 46 -13.69 -9.16 3.53
C ALA A 46 -14.90 -10.07 3.22
N ALA A 47 -15.24 -10.98 4.15
CA ALA A 47 -16.36 -11.89 3.97
C ALA A 47 -17.69 -11.15 3.85
N GLN A 48 -17.84 -10.05 4.59
CA GLN A 48 -18.95 -9.12 4.47
C GLN A 48 -18.39 -7.71 4.32
N ARG A 49 -18.86 -7.02 3.28
CA ARG A 49 -18.47 -5.65 3.00
C ARG A 49 -19.55 -4.71 3.54
N PRO A 50 -19.25 -3.89 4.57
CA PRO A 50 -20.22 -2.95 5.10
C PRO A 50 -20.53 -1.85 4.08
N ALA A 51 -21.70 -1.22 4.22
CA ALA A 51 -22.08 -0.08 3.38
C ALA A 51 -21.10 1.10 3.53
N GLN A 52 -20.54 1.28 4.73
CA GLN A 52 -19.47 2.23 5.02
C GLN A 52 -18.25 1.49 5.55
N ILE A 53 -17.12 1.66 4.87
CA ILE A 53 -15.85 1.05 5.29
C ILE A 53 -15.16 2.02 6.25
N PRO A 54 -14.73 1.56 7.44
CA PRO A 54 -14.02 2.44 8.37
C PRO A 54 -12.71 2.92 7.76
N LEU A 55 -12.44 4.21 7.92
CA LEU A 55 -11.18 4.81 7.51
C LEU A 55 -10.01 4.22 8.33
N SER A 56 -8.88 3.99 7.66
CA SER A 56 -7.62 3.77 8.38
C SER A 56 -7.22 5.01 9.17
N TYR A 57 -6.40 4.85 10.21
CA TYR A 57 -5.89 5.99 10.99
C TYR A 57 -5.20 7.07 10.13
N ALA A 58 -4.49 6.65 9.08
CA ALA A 58 -3.85 7.58 8.14
C ALA A 58 -4.88 8.37 7.33
N GLN A 59 -5.95 7.70 6.86
CA GLN A 59 -7.05 8.36 6.15
C GLN A 59 -7.83 9.32 7.07
N GLN A 60 -8.12 8.93 8.31
CA GLN A 60 -8.76 9.81 9.30
C GLN A 60 -7.94 11.08 9.55
N ARG A 61 -6.62 10.92 9.73
CA ARG A 61 -5.70 12.06 9.91
C ARG A 61 -5.72 12.99 8.70
N LEU A 62 -5.63 12.46 7.48
CA LEU A 62 -5.63 13.28 6.27
C LEU A 62 -6.96 13.99 6.04
N TRP A 63 -8.08 13.30 6.28
CA TRP A 63 -9.41 13.90 6.22
C TRP A 63 -9.53 15.06 7.22
N PHE A 64 -9.14 14.84 8.48
CA PHE A 64 -9.16 15.88 9.50
C PHE A 64 -8.30 17.10 9.11
N LEU A 65 -7.11 16.87 8.56
CA LEU A 65 -6.24 17.96 8.13
C LEU A 65 -6.78 18.70 6.90
N ARG A 66 -7.48 18.00 6.00
CA ARG A 66 -8.16 18.64 4.87
C ARG A 66 -9.25 19.59 5.35
N GLU A 67 -10.05 19.19 6.34
CA GLU A 67 -11.13 20.03 6.88
C GLU A 67 -10.60 21.27 7.61
N TRP A 68 -9.37 21.24 8.12
CA TRP A 68 -8.74 22.36 8.81
C TRP A 68 -7.88 23.25 7.89
N ASP A 69 -7.35 22.70 6.79
CA ASP A 69 -6.47 23.41 5.86
C ASP A 69 -7.28 24.33 4.92
N GLU A 70 -7.28 25.63 5.22
CA GLU A 70 -7.93 26.67 4.39
C GLU A 70 -7.46 26.67 2.92
N SER A 71 -6.24 26.21 2.64
CA SER A 71 -5.72 26.14 1.27
C SER A 71 -6.23 24.93 0.49
N GLY A 72 -6.56 23.84 1.20
CA GLY A 72 -7.03 22.57 0.63
C GLY A 72 -6.02 21.83 -0.25
N VAL A 73 -4.77 22.30 -0.38
CA VAL A 73 -3.79 21.76 -1.37
C VAL A 73 -2.57 21.11 -0.73
N THR A 74 -2.39 21.19 0.59
CA THR A 74 -1.18 20.73 1.29
C THR A 74 -0.82 19.27 0.99
N TYR A 75 -1.83 18.43 0.73
CA TYR A 75 -1.65 16.99 0.48
C TYR A 75 -1.86 16.59 -0.99
N ASN A 76 -1.88 17.55 -1.92
CA ASN A 76 -1.88 17.23 -3.34
C ASN A 76 -0.50 16.69 -3.76
N VAL A 77 -0.51 15.65 -4.60
CA VAL A 77 0.72 15.05 -5.16
C VAL A 77 0.73 15.29 -6.68
N PRO A 78 1.10 16.50 -7.13
CA PRO A 78 1.12 16.80 -8.56
C PRO A 78 2.25 16.04 -9.26
N LEU A 79 1.95 15.50 -10.44
CA LEU A 79 2.93 14.87 -11.32
C LEU A 79 2.80 15.48 -12.72
N ALA A 80 3.93 15.90 -13.29
CA ALA A 80 4.01 16.35 -14.67
C ALA A 80 4.97 15.45 -15.45
N VAL A 81 4.53 15.00 -16.63
CA VAL A 81 5.33 14.12 -17.50
C VAL A 81 5.46 14.78 -18.87
N ARG A 82 6.68 14.75 -19.43
CA ARG A 82 6.95 15.20 -20.80
C ARG A 82 6.99 14.00 -21.72
N LEU A 83 6.04 13.93 -22.65
CA LEU A 83 6.00 12.91 -23.69
C LEU A 83 6.61 13.46 -24.98
N ARG A 84 7.29 12.61 -25.74
CA ARG A 84 7.91 12.96 -27.03
C ARG A 84 7.38 12.02 -28.10
N GLY A 85 7.07 12.57 -29.27
CA GLY A 85 6.47 11.84 -30.38
C GLY A 85 4.97 12.12 -30.54
N PRO A 86 4.30 11.45 -31.48
CA PRO A 86 2.86 11.59 -31.67
C PRO A 86 2.12 11.14 -30.42
N LEU A 87 1.12 11.93 -30.01
CA LEU A 87 0.31 11.68 -28.83
C LEU A 87 -1.12 11.37 -29.27
N ASP A 88 -1.62 10.19 -28.93
CA ASP A 88 -3.04 9.88 -29.04
C ASP A 88 -3.74 10.23 -27.72
N ALA A 89 -4.44 11.36 -27.71
CA ALA A 89 -5.14 11.84 -26.53
C ALA A 89 -6.30 10.91 -26.11
N VAL A 90 -6.98 10.29 -27.08
CA VAL A 90 -8.11 9.39 -26.83
C VAL A 90 -7.62 8.11 -26.15
N ALA A 91 -6.49 7.58 -26.61
CA ALA A 91 -5.85 6.42 -25.98
C ALA A 91 -5.40 6.71 -24.54
N ILE A 92 -4.87 7.90 -24.26
CA ILE A 92 -4.47 8.31 -22.91
C ILE A 92 -5.68 8.44 -21.99
N GLU A 93 -6.75 9.08 -22.46
CA GLU A 93 -7.98 9.21 -21.70
C GLU A 93 -8.57 7.83 -21.35
N ALA A 94 -8.63 6.92 -22.32
CA ALA A 94 -9.08 5.55 -22.10
C ALA A 94 -8.21 4.82 -21.06
N ALA A 95 -6.88 4.93 -21.16
CA ALA A 95 -5.97 4.31 -20.21
C ALA A 95 -6.10 4.87 -18.79
N LEU A 96 -6.31 6.19 -18.64
CA LEU A 96 -6.56 6.81 -17.33
C LEU A 96 -7.90 6.34 -16.74
N ASN A 97 -8.94 6.24 -17.56
CA ASN A 97 -10.23 5.72 -17.13
C ASN A 97 -10.14 4.24 -16.69
N ASP A 98 -9.36 3.41 -17.37
CA ASP A 98 -9.10 2.03 -16.96
C ASP A 98 -8.44 1.95 -15.57
N VAL A 99 -7.49 2.85 -15.27
CA VAL A 99 -6.86 2.96 -13.96
C VAL A 99 -7.90 3.34 -12.89
N VAL A 100 -8.77 4.33 -13.17
CA VAL A 100 -9.84 4.75 -12.25
C VAL A 100 -10.82 3.60 -11.99
N LEU A 101 -11.22 2.86 -13.03
CA LEU A 101 -12.13 1.72 -12.90
C LEU A 101 -11.49 0.59 -12.08
N ARG A 102 -10.22 0.28 -12.35
CA ARG A 102 -9.46 -0.77 -11.65
C ARG A 102 -9.23 -0.47 -10.17
N HIS A 103 -8.98 0.79 -9.82
CA HIS A 103 -8.57 1.18 -8.47
C HIS A 103 -9.70 1.84 -7.70
N GLU A 104 -10.29 1.10 -6.76
CA GLU A 104 -11.39 1.57 -5.91
C GLU A 104 -11.05 2.85 -5.12
N ALA A 105 -9.79 3.03 -4.74
CA ALA A 105 -9.32 4.24 -4.06
C ALA A 105 -9.57 5.53 -4.86
N LEU A 106 -9.59 5.46 -6.19
CA LEU A 106 -9.86 6.59 -7.08
C LEU A 106 -11.36 6.88 -7.26
N ARG A 107 -12.22 6.02 -6.72
CA ARG A 107 -13.70 6.14 -6.74
C ARG A 107 -14.28 6.17 -5.33
N THR A 108 -13.43 6.39 -4.32
CA THR A 108 -13.82 6.42 -2.91
C THR A 108 -14.20 7.84 -2.52
N LEU A 109 -15.36 8.00 -1.87
CA LEU A 109 -15.78 9.25 -1.25
C LEU A 109 -15.57 9.16 0.26
N PHE A 110 -15.10 10.25 0.86
CA PHE A 110 -14.95 10.38 2.31
C PHE A 110 -16.19 11.09 2.89
N PRO A 111 -16.51 10.85 4.18
CA PRO A 111 -17.64 11.51 4.85
C PRO A 111 -17.56 13.04 4.85
#